data_AF-A0A3C1Q7S2-F1
#
_entry.id   AF-A0A3C1Q7S2-F1
#
_cell.length_a   1.000
_cell.length_b   1.000
_cell.length_c   1.000
_cell.angle_alpha   90.00
_cell.angle_beta   90.00
_cell.angle_gamma   90.00
#
_symmetry.space_group_name_H-M   'P 1'
#
loop_
_entity.id
_entity.type
_entity.pdbx_description
1 polymer ?
#
loop_
_entity_poly.entity_id
_entity_poly.type
_entity_poly.pdbx_seq_one_letter_code
_entity_poly.pdbx_strand_id
1 'polypeptide(L)'
;DAGYVNLLYAGNAVATHDVEWALLGTSLGVCLDDGTSAPMGHTHHLRAINAIRKAGGLKPAVEQGVLTKGVMYSLITNEVPYVLAGSIRDDGPLPDVITDAVRAQDAMRKNLKGVEIALMLSTMLHAIATGNLLPARVKTICVDINPAVVTKLADRGTFQA
;
A
#
# COMPACT_ATOMS: atom_id res chain seq x y z
N ASP A 1 9.85 10.74 2.75
CA ASP A 1 10.70 11.90 2.45
C ASP A 1 10.50 13.05 3.43
N ALA A 2 9.36 13.76 3.43
CA ALA A 2 9.15 14.89 4.35
C ALA A 2 8.86 14.53 5.83
N GLY A 3 8.94 13.25 6.21
CA GLY A 3 8.81 12.80 7.61
C GLY A 3 7.38 12.73 8.17
N TYR A 4 6.33 12.98 7.38
CA TYR A 4 4.94 12.96 7.85
C TYR A 4 4.31 11.57 8.03
N VAL A 5 4.89 10.54 7.41
CA VAL A 5 4.36 9.18 7.44
C VAL A 5 5.30 8.30 8.26
N ASN A 6 4.80 7.77 9.37
CA ASN A 6 5.56 6.88 10.25
C ASN A 6 5.22 5.40 10.08
N LEU A 7 4.17 5.08 9.33
CA LEU A 7 3.68 3.73 9.12
C LEU A 7 2.75 3.68 7.89
N LEU A 8 2.90 2.66 7.04
CA LEU A 8 1.97 2.41 5.93
C LEU A 8 1.30 1.03 6.05
N TYR A 9 -0.03 0.98 5.91
CA TYR A 9 -0.75 -0.26 5.62
C TYR A 9 -1.31 -0.23 4.20
N ALA A 10 -1.01 -1.27 3.44
CA ALA A 10 -1.49 -1.43 2.08
C ALA A 10 -1.61 -2.92 1.73
N GLY A 11 -1.89 -3.23 0.46
CA GLY A 11 -1.84 -4.58 -0.08
C GLY A 11 -0.95 -4.66 -1.32
N ASN A 12 -0.87 -5.85 -1.91
CA ASN A 12 -0.02 -6.15 -3.07
C ASN A 12 -0.21 -5.16 -4.23
N ALA A 13 -1.46 -4.79 -4.54
CA ALA A 13 -1.77 -3.93 -5.68
C ALA A 13 -1.12 -2.53 -5.59
N VAL A 14 -1.21 -1.88 -4.43
CA VAL A 14 -0.63 -0.52 -4.25
C VAL A 14 0.89 -0.57 -4.42
N ALA A 15 1.56 -1.52 -3.77
CA ALA A 15 3.00 -1.68 -3.89
C ALA A 15 3.41 -2.07 -5.33
N THR A 16 2.64 -2.95 -5.99
CA THR A 16 2.92 -3.36 -7.36
C THR A 16 2.80 -2.20 -8.34
N HIS A 17 1.75 -1.38 -8.25
CA HIS A 17 1.56 -0.24 -9.16
C HIS A 17 2.51 0.92 -8.87
N ASP A 18 2.93 1.11 -7.61
CA ASP A 18 4.03 2.03 -7.28
C ASP A 18 5.34 1.59 -7.94
N VAL A 19 5.69 0.30 -7.86
CA VAL A 19 6.86 -0.26 -8.54
C VAL A 19 6.71 -0.21 -10.06
N GLU A 20 5.53 -0.52 -10.60
CA GLU A 20 5.24 -0.43 -12.03
C GLU A 20 5.52 0.97 -12.55
N TRP A 21 5.05 2.00 -11.84
CA TRP A 21 5.33 3.38 -12.18
C TRP A 21 6.81 3.70 -12.06
N ALA A 22 7.46 3.24 -10.98
CA ALA A 22 8.87 3.50 -10.75
C ALA A 22 9.76 2.95 -11.88
N LEU A 23 9.43 1.76 -12.39
CA LEU A 23 10.23 1.05 -13.41
C LEU A 23 9.82 1.38 -14.85
N LEU A 24 8.54 1.62 -15.11
CA LEU A 24 7.96 1.65 -16.45
C LEU A 24 7.13 2.92 -16.73
N GLY A 25 6.93 3.79 -15.74
CA GLY A 25 6.18 5.04 -15.89
C GLY A 25 4.66 4.86 -15.97
N THR A 26 4.15 3.64 -15.74
CA THR A 26 2.72 3.32 -15.88
C THR A 26 2.09 2.75 -14.61
N SER A 27 0.76 2.82 -14.54
CA SER A 27 -0.06 2.02 -13.62
C SER A 27 -1.14 1.31 -14.43
N LEU A 28 -1.20 -0.02 -14.37
CA LEU A 28 -2.05 -0.85 -15.24
C LEU A 28 -1.84 -0.55 -16.74
N GLY A 29 -0.60 -0.21 -17.12
CA GLY A 29 -0.26 0.13 -18.50
C GLY A 29 -0.71 1.51 -18.97
N VAL A 30 -1.24 2.35 -18.07
CA VAL A 30 -1.56 3.76 -18.36
C VAL A 30 -0.41 4.65 -17.89
N CYS A 31 0.13 5.49 -18.77
CA CYS A 31 1.19 6.45 -18.47
C CYS A 31 0.69 7.49 -17.47
N LEU A 32 1.41 7.69 -16.35
CA LEU A 32 0.97 8.65 -15.33
C LEU A 32 1.20 10.11 -15.71
N ASP A 33 2.09 10.39 -16.66
CA ASP A 33 2.40 11.76 -17.08
C ASP A 33 1.30 12.40 -17.94
N ASP A 34 0.60 11.60 -18.75
CA ASP A 34 -0.37 12.09 -19.74
C ASP A 34 -1.68 11.29 -19.82
N GLY A 35 -1.82 10.18 -19.09
CA GLY A 35 -3.02 9.34 -19.07
C GLY A 35 -3.21 8.47 -20.32
N THR A 36 -2.21 8.36 -21.20
CA THR A 36 -2.30 7.53 -22.41
C THR A 36 -2.02 6.06 -22.13
N SER A 37 -2.49 5.16 -23.01
CA SER A 37 -2.20 3.73 -22.92
C SER A 37 -0.82 3.41 -23.51
N ALA A 38 0.04 2.78 -22.73
CA ALA A 38 1.33 2.30 -23.21
C ALA A 38 1.17 1.04 -24.09
N PRO A 39 1.97 0.89 -25.17
CA PRO A 39 2.03 -0.35 -25.93
C PRO A 39 2.34 -1.55 -25.03
N MET A 40 1.55 -2.62 -25.13
CA MET A 40 1.66 -3.80 -24.26
C MET A 40 1.55 -3.50 -22.75
N GLY A 41 0.90 -2.38 -22.38
CA GLY A 41 0.79 -1.90 -21.01
C GLY A 41 0.17 -2.91 -20.02
N HIS A 42 -0.72 -3.78 -20.50
CA HIS A 42 -1.31 -4.86 -19.68
C HIS A 42 -0.27 -5.83 -19.09
N THR A 43 0.97 -5.86 -19.61
CA THR A 43 2.07 -6.69 -19.09
C THR A 43 2.90 -6.00 -18.02
N HIS A 44 2.78 -4.69 -17.84
CA HIS A 44 3.71 -3.89 -17.06
C HIS A 44 3.72 -4.28 -15.58
N HIS A 45 2.55 -4.45 -14.96
CA HIS A 45 2.45 -4.88 -13.56
C HIS A 45 3.08 -6.27 -13.33
N LEU A 46 2.92 -7.23 -14.26
CA LEU A 46 3.57 -8.55 -14.16
C LEU A 46 5.10 -8.45 -14.30
N ARG A 47 5.60 -7.56 -15.18
CA ARG A 47 7.03 -7.28 -15.31
C ARG A 47 7.60 -6.65 -14.04
N ALA A 48 6.86 -5.75 -13.41
CA ALA A 48 7.21 -5.13 -12.13
C ALA A 48 7.28 -6.18 -11.02
N ILE A 49 6.27 -7.03 -10.88
CA ILE A 49 6.27 -8.16 -9.93
C ILE A 49 7.49 -9.07 -10.16
N ASN A 50 7.75 -9.47 -11.41
CA ASN A 50 8.87 -10.33 -11.73
C ASN A 50 10.23 -9.70 -11.41
N ALA A 51 10.38 -8.37 -11.62
CA ALA A 51 11.60 -7.66 -11.28
C ALA A 51 11.87 -7.69 -9.76
N ILE A 52 10.87 -7.43 -8.93
CA ILE A 52 11.00 -7.46 -7.47
C ILE A 52 11.24 -8.89 -6.96
N ARG A 53 10.52 -9.88 -7.50
CA ARG A 53 10.74 -11.29 -7.16
C ARG A 53 12.15 -11.75 -7.52
N LYS A 54 12.68 -11.33 -8.68
CA LYS A 54 14.05 -11.63 -9.11
C LYS A 54 15.09 -10.96 -8.21
N ALA A 55 14.83 -9.74 -7.73
CA ALA A 55 15.69 -9.07 -6.77
C ALA A 55 15.65 -9.69 -5.36
N GLY A 56 14.58 -10.43 -5.03
CA GLY A 56 14.38 -11.10 -3.74
C GLY A 56 13.43 -10.37 -2.78
N GLY A 57 12.79 -9.28 -3.21
CA GLY A 57 11.91 -8.45 -2.39
C GLY A 57 12.14 -6.95 -2.64
N LEU A 58 11.30 -6.10 -2.04
CA LEU A 58 11.37 -4.65 -2.22
C LEU A 58 12.68 -4.08 -1.64
N LYS A 59 13.07 -4.45 -0.42
CA LYS A 59 14.32 -3.97 0.20
C LYS A 59 15.56 -4.37 -0.61
N PRO A 60 15.74 -5.65 -1.00
CA PRO A 60 16.81 -6.04 -1.92
C PRO A 60 16.78 -5.28 -3.26
N ALA A 61 15.60 -4.99 -3.82
CA ALA A 61 15.48 -4.22 -5.06
C ALA A 61 15.97 -2.78 -4.91
N VAL A 62 15.73 -2.15 -3.75
CA VAL A 62 16.28 -0.82 -3.42
C VAL A 62 17.80 -0.89 -3.27
N GLU A 63 18.31 -1.85 -2.49
CA GLU A 63 19.75 -2.01 -2.24
C GLU A 63 20.55 -2.31 -3.53
N GLN A 64 19.96 -3.04 -4.47
CA GLN A 64 20.54 -3.34 -5.78
C GLN A 64 20.41 -2.20 -6.80
N GLY A 65 19.69 -1.11 -6.45
CA GLY A 65 19.41 0.00 -7.37
C GLY A 65 18.41 -0.34 -8.48
N VAL A 66 17.66 -1.44 -8.34
CA VAL A 66 16.56 -1.79 -9.27
C VAL A 66 15.37 -0.85 -9.05
N LEU A 67 15.01 -0.59 -7.79
CA LEU A 67 13.95 0.34 -7.41
C LEU A 67 14.59 1.60 -6.82
N THR A 68 14.44 2.75 -7.50
CA THR A 68 15.16 4.00 -7.15
C THR A 68 14.26 5.19 -6.83
N LYS A 69 12.94 5.01 -6.93
CA LYS A 69 11.93 6.04 -6.65
C LYS A 69 10.59 5.38 -6.31
N GLY A 70 9.63 6.18 -5.83
CA GLY A 70 8.28 5.74 -5.47
C GLY A 70 8.08 5.59 -3.97
N VAL A 71 6.83 5.33 -3.59
CA VAL A 71 6.39 5.20 -2.20
C VAL A 71 7.18 4.10 -1.49
N MET A 72 7.29 2.91 -2.09
CA MET A 72 7.99 1.78 -1.48
C MET A 72 9.49 2.07 -1.32
N TYR A 73 10.12 2.72 -2.30
CA TYR A 73 11.50 3.19 -2.19
C TYR A 73 11.69 4.16 -1.02
N SER A 74 10.83 5.17 -0.92
CA SER A 74 10.88 6.17 0.14
C SER A 74 10.66 5.54 1.52
N LEU A 75 9.73 4.58 1.65
CA LEU A 75 9.51 3.87 2.92
C LEU A 75 10.76 3.09 3.35
N ILE A 76 11.38 2.35 2.43
CA ILE A 76 12.58 1.55 2.73
C ILE A 76 13.77 2.45 3.07
N THR A 77 14.00 3.49 2.28
CA THR A 77 15.14 4.41 2.46
C THR A 77 15.06 5.19 3.77
N ASN A 78 13.85 5.54 4.21
CA ASN A 78 13.62 6.25 5.46
C ASN A 78 13.29 5.32 6.64
N GLU A 79 13.49 3.99 6.48
CA GLU A 79 13.20 2.97 7.50
C GLU A 79 11.79 3.06 8.11
N VAL A 80 10.81 3.47 7.29
CA VAL A 80 9.42 3.56 7.70
C VAL A 80 8.77 2.18 7.60
N PRO A 81 8.22 1.63 8.70
CA PRO A 81 7.58 0.32 8.67
C PRO A 81 6.35 0.33 7.75
N TYR A 82 6.14 -0.81 7.09
CA TYR A 82 4.95 -1.05 6.29
C TYR A 82 4.44 -2.48 6.45
N VAL A 83 3.15 -2.68 6.23
CA VAL A 83 2.53 -4.01 6.13
C VAL A 83 1.78 -4.10 4.81
N LEU A 84 2.13 -5.10 4.01
CA LEU A 84 1.41 -5.47 2.80
C LEU A 84 0.54 -6.70 3.08
N ALA A 85 -0.76 -6.49 3.32
CA ALA A 85 -1.70 -7.57 3.54
C ALA A 85 -2.14 -8.18 2.20
N GLY A 86 -2.05 -9.50 2.10
CA GLY A 86 -2.46 -10.24 0.92
C GLY A 86 -3.98 -10.29 0.74
N SER A 87 -4.41 -10.47 -0.50
CA SER A 87 -5.80 -10.60 -0.89
C SER A 87 -5.98 -11.73 -1.90
N ILE A 88 -7.19 -12.29 -1.97
CA ILE A 88 -7.56 -13.35 -2.93
C ILE A 88 -7.44 -12.95 -4.41
N ARG A 89 -7.20 -11.67 -4.70
CA ARG A 89 -7.06 -11.12 -6.06
C ARG A 89 -5.61 -10.83 -6.47
N ASP A 90 -4.64 -11.14 -5.62
CA ASP A 90 -3.27 -10.70 -5.83
C ASP A 90 -2.60 -11.45 -6.99
N ASP A 91 -2.08 -10.69 -7.96
CA ASP A 91 -1.12 -11.19 -8.96
C ASP A 91 0.28 -11.30 -8.34
N GLY A 92 1.00 -12.40 -8.58
CA GLY A 92 2.36 -12.62 -8.06
C GLY A 92 2.36 -13.50 -6.82
N PRO A 93 2.17 -12.96 -5.59
CA PRO A 93 2.37 -11.57 -5.16
C PRO A 93 3.85 -11.17 -5.06
N LEU A 94 4.10 -9.91 -4.67
CA LEU A 94 5.44 -9.49 -4.24
C LEU A 94 5.90 -10.31 -3.02
N PRO A 95 7.21 -10.60 -2.86
CA PRO A 95 7.71 -11.41 -1.74
C PRO A 95 7.39 -10.84 -0.35
N ASP A 96 7.27 -9.51 -0.24
CA ASP A 96 6.97 -8.76 0.98
C ASP A 96 5.52 -8.92 1.49
N VAL A 97 4.64 -9.53 0.69
CA VAL A 97 3.21 -9.63 1.01
C VAL A 97 2.94 -10.76 2.02
N ILE A 98 2.23 -10.42 3.09
CA ILE A 98 1.74 -11.39 4.08
C ILE A 98 0.42 -11.98 3.58
N THR A 99 0.47 -13.17 2.99
CA THR A 99 -0.69 -13.85 2.39
C THR A 99 -1.69 -14.40 3.40
N ASP A 100 -1.23 -14.75 4.60
CA ASP A 100 -2.09 -15.17 5.71
C ASP A 100 -2.76 -13.95 6.36
N ALA A 101 -4.08 -13.86 6.23
CA ALA A 101 -4.85 -12.71 6.71
C ALA A 101 -4.80 -12.52 8.23
N VAL A 102 -4.67 -13.61 9.00
CA VAL A 102 -4.56 -13.53 10.47
C VAL A 102 -3.19 -12.98 10.84
N ARG A 103 -2.12 -13.48 10.21
CA ARG A 103 -0.76 -12.94 10.40
C ARG A 103 -0.64 -11.50 9.95
N ALA A 104 -1.30 -11.13 8.86
CA ALA A 104 -1.34 -9.75 8.38
C ALA A 104 -2.03 -8.84 9.39
N GLN A 105 -3.18 -9.26 9.94
CA GLN A 105 -3.88 -8.51 10.98
C GLN A 105 -3.03 -8.36 12.26
N ASP A 106 -2.33 -9.41 12.69
CA ASP A 106 -1.43 -9.34 13.84
C ASP A 106 -0.25 -8.39 13.59
N ALA A 107 0.32 -8.41 12.39
CA ALA A 107 1.39 -7.48 11.98
C ALA A 107 0.89 -6.03 11.95
N MET A 108 -0.32 -5.78 11.44
CA MET A 108 -0.96 -4.48 11.54
C MET A 108 -1.14 -4.08 13.01
N ARG A 109 -1.74 -4.91 13.86
CA ARG A 109 -1.99 -4.55 15.26
C ARG A 109 -0.71 -4.19 16.03
N LYS A 110 0.41 -4.88 15.78
CA LYS A 110 1.70 -4.63 16.45
C LYS A 110 2.24 -3.22 16.23
N ASN A 111 1.95 -2.59 15.10
CA ASN A 111 2.50 -1.29 14.73
C ASN A 111 1.62 -0.10 15.15
N LEU A 112 0.52 -0.31 15.89
CA LEU A 112 -0.42 0.76 16.25
C LEU A 112 -0.05 1.57 17.51
N LYS A 113 0.97 1.15 18.26
CA LYS A 113 1.37 1.85 19.49
C LYS A 113 1.92 3.24 19.13
N GLY A 114 1.35 4.28 19.72
CA GLY A 114 1.77 5.66 19.48
C GLY A 114 1.12 6.33 18.26
N VAL A 115 0.27 5.63 17.52
CA VAL A 115 -0.53 6.27 16.45
C VAL A 115 -1.54 7.22 17.08
N GLU A 116 -1.55 8.47 16.61
CA GLU A 116 -2.48 9.53 17.02
C GLU A 116 -3.42 9.95 15.89
N ILE A 117 -2.96 9.84 14.64
CA ILE A 117 -3.72 10.14 13.43
C ILE A 117 -3.59 8.99 12.44
N ALA A 118 -4.70 8.56 11.86
CA ALA A 118 -4.74 7.57 10.78
C ALA A 118 -5.42 8.17 9.54
N LEU A 119 -4.67 8.25 8.44
CA LEU A 119 -5.18 8.71 7.14
C LEU A 119 -5.50 7.48 6.27
N MET A 120 -6.77 7.34 5.88
CA MET A 120 -7.29 6.21 5.11
C MET A 120 -7.67 6.68 3.70
N LEU A 121 -6.86 6.29 2.71
CA LEU A 121 -6.93 6.82 1.33
C LEU A 121 -7.47 5.78 0.35
N SER A 122 -8.70 5.99 -0.14
CA SER A 122 -9.33 5.28 -1.26
C SER A 122 -9.24 3.74 -1.17
N THR A 123 -9.46 3.18 0.02
CA THR A 123 -9.35 1.73 0.24
C THR A 123 -10.34 1.24 1.30
N MET A 124 -11.51 0.80 0.85
CA MET A 124 -12.56 0.30 1.75
C MET A 124 -12.07 -0.84 2.67
N LEU A 125 -11.43 -1.86 2.11
CA LEU A 125 -11.04 -3.06 2.86
C LEU A 125 -9.99 -2.74 3.94
N HIS A 126 -8.92 -2.03 3.57
CA HIS A 126 -7.85 -1.70 4.51
C HIS A 126 -8.28 -0.61 5.50
N ALA A 127 -9.11 0.35 5.09
CA ALA A 127 -9.66 1.37 6.00
C ALA A 127 -10.50 0.71 7.10
N ILE A 128 -11.44 -0.17 6.73
CA ILE A 128 -12.28 -0.89 7.70
C ILE A 128 -11.44 -1.80 8.59
N ALA A 129 -10.50 -2.57 8.01
CA ALA A 129 -9.63 -3.44 8.79
C ALA A 129 -8.79 -2.65 9.81
N THR A 130 -8.22 -1.51 9.39
CA THR A 130 -7.44 -0.63 10.26
C THR A 130 -8.32 0.00 11.34
N GLY A 131 -9.50 0.51 10.99
CA GLY A 131 -10.46 1.09 11.93
C GLY A 131 -10.85 0.12 13.05
N ASN A 132 -11.07 -1.16 12.72
CA ASN A 132 -11.37 -2.20 13.72
C ASN A 132 -10.21 -2.47 14.72
N LEU A 133 -8.97 -2.09 14.38
CA LEU A 133 -7.80 -2.29 15.22
C LEU A 133 -7.42 -1.03 16.01
N LEU A 134 -7.87 0.14 15.57
CA LEU A 134 -7.50 1.42 16.15
C LEU A 134 -8.24 1.66 17.49
N PRO A 135 -7.53 2.15 18.53
CA PRO A 135 -8.18 2.68 19.72
C PRO A 135 -9.02 3.91 19.40
N ALA A 136 -10.14 4.11 20.10
CA ALA A 136 -11.07 5.22 19.86
C ALA A 136 -10.46 6.63 20.00
N ARG A 137 -9.31 6.78 20.68
CA ARG A 137 -8.58 8.06 20.81
C ARG A 137 -7.91 8.53 19.52
N VAL A 138 -7.72 7.64 18.54
CA VAL A 138 -6.97 7.94 17.32
C VAL A 138 -7.87 8.74 16.38
N LYS A 139 -7.43 9.94 15.98
CA LYS A 139 -8.12 10.73 14.98
C LYS A 139 -8.03 10.02 13.63
N THR A 140 -9.16 9.77 13.01
CA THR A 140 -9.22 9.09 11.72
C THR A 140 -9.63 10.09 10.65
N ILE A 141 -9.05 9.99 9.45
CA ILE A 141 -9.42 10.82 8.31
C ILE A 141 -9.62 9.87 7.14
N CYS A 142 -10.85 9.76 6.64
CA CYS A 142 -11.17 8.92 5.50
C CYS A 142 -11.41 9.75 4.25
N VAL A 143 -10.66 9.46 3.20
CA VAL A 143 -10.78 10.12 1.90
C VAL A 143 -11.08 9.04 0.87
N ASP A 144 -12.28 9.06 0.31
CA ASP A 144 -12.69 8.17 -0.77
C ASP A 144 -13.65 8.91 -1.70
N ILE A 145 -13.61 8.59 -3.00
CA ILE A 145 -14.56 9.15 -3.98
C ILE A 145 -15.96 8.55 -3.81
N ASN A 146 -16.04 7.34 -3.27
CA ASN A 146 -17.30 6.66 -3.01
C ASN A 146 -17.81 6.98 -1.60
N PRO A 147 -18.90 7.76 -1.46
CA PRO A 147 -19.43 8.14 -0.14
C PRO A 147 -19.84 6.94 0.71
N ALA A 148 -20.21 5.82 0.10
CA ALA A 148 -20.59 4.61 0.83
C ALA A 148 -19.43 4.01 1.64
N VAL A 149 -18.18 4.23 1.22
CA VAL A 149 -16.99 3.79 1.98
C VAL A 149 -16.84 4.63 3.23
N VAL A 150 -17.00 5.95 3.10
CA VAL A 150 -16.93 6.90 4.22
C VAL A 150 -18.02 6.61 5.25
N THR A 151 -19.28 6.44 4.81
CA THR A 151 -20.40 6.10 5.70
C THR A 151 -20.14 4.82 6.49
N LYS A 152 -19.69 3.76 5.82
CA LYS A 152 -19.41 2.48 6.51
C LYS A 152 -18.29 2.58 7.54
N LEU A 153 -17.31 3.45 7.32
CA LEU A 153 -16.25 3.67 8.29
C LEU A 153 -16.77 4.46 9.51
N ALA A 154 -17.55 5.52 9.27
CA ALA A 154 -18.17 6.30 10.34
C ALA A 154 -19.06 5.43 11.26
N ASP A 155 -19.86 4.52 10.68
CA ASP A 155 -20.78 3.65 11.42
C ASP A 155 -20.09 2.62 12.33
N ARG A 156 -18.81 2.30 12.09
CA ARG A 156 -18.07 1.27 12.84
C ARG A 156 -17.35 1.78 14.09
N GLY A 157 -17.80 2.88 14.66
CA GLY A 157 -17.28 3.42 15.92
C GLY A 157 -16.08 4.35 15.74
N THR A 158 -15.64 4.57 14.50
CA THR A 158 -14.75 5.69 14.14
C THR A 158 -15.56 6.98 14.06
N PHE A 159 -16.23 7.36 15.16
CA PHE A 159 -16.95 8.64 15.30
C PHE A 159 -16.03 9.86 15.21
N GLN A 160 -14.71 9.63 15.20
CA GLN A 160 -13.66 10.62 15.03
C GLN A 160 -13.25 10.81 13.55
N ALA A 161 -13.92 10.13 12.60
CA ALA A 161 -13.67 10.18 11.16
C ALA A 161 -14.57 11.19 10.44
#